data_AF-A0AB74GVF2-F1
#
_entry.id   AF-A0AB74GVF2-F1
#
_cell.length_a   1.000
_cell.length_b   1.000
_cell.length_c   1.000
_cell.angle_alpha   90.00
_cell.angle_beta   90.00
_cell.angle_gamma   90.00
#
_symmetry.space_group_name_H-M   'P 1'
#
loop_
_entity.id
_entity.type
_entity.pdbx_description
1 polymer ?
#
loop_
_entity_poly.entity_id
_entity_poly.type
_entity_poly.pdbx_seq_one_letter_code
_entity_poly.pdbx_strand_id
1 'polypeptide(L)'
;MSARVPIEGQSMTATSLDRRIQMLRTAMGPLIAAALEDPDVVEVMLNPDRTLWVDRLSSGRAPMGVELPDADGERIIRLVAAHVGAEVHRGQPLLSAELPETGERFEGILPPAAPGPAFALRKRAIGVIPLERYVIDGMMTSAQAGFLVRAVRERQNVLIVGATSSGKTTLANALLAEIAATGDRVLVLEDTVELQCAARDHVPLRTRAGVVSMTELVRSSMRLRPDRVVVGEVRGAEALDLIKVWGTGHPGGIATIHAGSALGALLRLEQLILEVAVNPPRALIAEAVNVVIHIAGRGRKRRIESIARVVGFDGVGYQLADALETPFPELPPLPNAAPAAATSSSPSLNPSGNCHDARPCFPCFRKSAFAPVHPRAAALPGPPCGARAAAGRAAAVPGRNRAGRRFLDAVGRPAAIHPRLHPGAGGAHRRGHHHHRHGPRARLRRHVRRIPQADPDRLRSVHRLCGFELLPVVLQLLRRGRRMSAPDTFVAGFEVPLHRSLTEPILLGGAPRTMAIANGTLAAAVGLGLQLWIPGVVLWIVGHSLAVWGARVDPQFMQVFARHIKHRPLLDV
;
A
#
# COMPACT_ATOMS: atom_id res chain seq x y z
N MET A 1 33.23 26.61 -29.54
CA MET A 1 33.14 25.21 -29.99
C MET A 1 33.67 24.33 -28.87
N SER A 2 32.80 23.62 -28.15
CA SER A 2 33.22 22.63 -27.15
C SER A 2 32.63 21.29 -27.57
N ALA A 3 33.49 20.39 -28.03
CA ALA A 3 33.13 19.07 -28.52
C ALA A 3 32.67 18.20 -27.35
N ARG A 4 31.44 17.69 -27.43
CA ARG A 4 30.95 16.62 -26.53
C ARG A 4 31.55 15.30 -27.01
N VAL A 5 32.33 14.66 -26.15
CA VAL A 5 32.73 13.25 -26.32
C VAL A 5 31.47 12.38 -26.16
N PRO A 6 31.17 11.43 -27.07
CA PRO A 6 30.02 10.54 -26.92
C PRO A 6 30.29 9.49 -25.83
N ILE A 7 29.27 9.19 -25.01
CA ILE A 7 29.30 8.13 -24.01
C ILE A 7 29.07 6.79 -24.73
N GLU A 8 30.14 6.10 -25.07
CA GLU A 8 30.14 4.89 -25.93
C GLU A 8 29.54 3.63 -25.25
N GLY A 9 29.32 3.68 -23.92
CA GLY A 9 28.79 2.55 -23.13
C GLY A 9 27.26 2.38 -23.12
N GLN A 10 26.48 3.38 -23.53
CA GLN A 10 25.00 3.28 -23.52
C GLN A 10 24.42 2.66 -24.81
N SER A 11 25.18 2.68 -25.91
CA SER A 11 24.72 2.21 -27.21
C SER A 11 24.65 0.67 -27.29
N MET A 12 25.61 -0.06 -26.72
CA MET A 12 25.68 -1.52 -26.88
C MET A 12 24.60 -2.27 -26.08
N THR A 13 24.25 -1.79 -24.89
CA THR A 13 23.20 -2.40 -24.05
C THR A 13 21.80 -2.17 -24.64
N ALA A 14 21.53 -0.98 -25.17
CA ALA A 14 20.29 -0.66 -25.86
C ALA A 14 20.10 -1.55 -27.11
N THR A 15 21.13 -1.69 -27.96
CA THR A 15 21.07 -2.56 -29.14
C THR A 15 20.89 -4.05 -28.78
N SER A 16 21.43 -4.50 -27.65
CA SER A 16 21.25 -5.88 -27.16
C SER A 16 19.84 -6.15 -26.63
N LEU A 17 19.23 -5.17 -25.98
CA LEU A 17 17.83 -5.24 -25.50
C LEU A 17 16.86 -5.18 -26.68
N ASP A 18 17.06 -4.25 -27.62
CA ASP A 18 16.24 -4.16 -28.84
C ASP A 18 16.28 -5.46 -29.65
N ARG A 19 17.45 -6.11 -29.73
CA ARG A 19 17.58 -7.45 -30.33
C ARG A 19 16.80 -8.51 -29.57
N ARG A 20 16.84 -8.53 -28.23
CA ARG A 20 16.09 -9.51 -27.41
C ARG A 20 14.58 -9.33 -27.54
N ILE A 21 14.10 -8.10 -27.55
CA ILE A 21 12.68 -7.77 -27.77
C ILE A 21 12.24 -8.20 -29.17
N GLN A 22 13.07 -7.90 -30.19
CA GLN A 22 12.78 -8.33 -31.55
C GLN A 22 12.78 -9.87 -31.66
N MET A 23 13.69 -10.56 -30.97
CA MET A 23 13.70 -12.02 -30.90
C MET A 23 12.45 -12.57 -30.23
N LEU A 24 12.00 -11.99 -29.11
CA LEU A 24 10.75 -12.39 -28.45
C LEU A 24 9.55 -12.19 -29.39
N ARG A 25 9.41 -11.02 -29.99
CA ARG A 25 8.32 -10.73 -30.96
C ARG A 25 8.34 -11.70 -32.14
N THR A 26 9.52 -12.00 -32.66
CA THR A 26 9.69 -12.96 -33.75
C THR A 26 9.33 -14.38 -33.30
N ALA A 27 9.71 -14.78 -32.10
CA ALA A 27 9.44 -16.10 -31.55
C ALA A 27 7.97 -16.33 -31.20
N MET A 28 7.25 -15.28 -30.77
CA MET A 28 5.80 -15.31 -30.58
C MET A 28 5.05 -15.44 -31.91
N GLY A 29 5.71 -15.16 -33.03
CA GLY A 29 5.15 -15.27 -34.36
C GLY A 29 4.15 -14.14 -34.70
N PRO A 30 3.78 -14.02 -35.98
CA PRO A 30 3.00 -12.90 -36.49
C PRO A 30 1.58 -12.85 -35.91
N LEU A 31 0.99 -14.00 -35.56
CA LEU A 31 -0.38 -14.09 -35.05
C LEU A 31 -0.49 -13.52 -33.63
N ILE A 32 0.42 -13.93 -32.72
CA ILE A 32 0.44 -13.40 -31.36
C ILE A 32 0.86 -11.93 -31.38
N ALA A 33 1.85 -11.56 -32.20
CA ALA A 33 2.26 -10.16 -32.36
C ALA A 33 1.09 -9.27 -32.83
N ALA A 34 0.35 -9.68 -33.86
CA ALA A 34 -0.82 -8.95 -34.33
C ALA A 34 -1.93 -8.85 -33.28
N ALA A 35 -2.16 -9.92 -32.50
CA ALA A 35 -3.09 -9.88 -31.38
C ALA A 35 -2.64 -8.91 -30.28
N LEU A 36 -1.33 -8.83 -30.00
CA LEU A 36 -0.79 -7.90 -29.00
C LEU A 36 -0.84 -6.43 -29.46
N GLU A 37 -0.76 -6.17 -30.76
CA GLU A 37 -0.90 -4.83 -31.34
C GLU A 37 -2.35 -4.32 -31.32
N ASP A 38 -3.34 -5.22 -31.33
CA ASP A 38 -4.76 -4.86 -31.28
C ASP A 38 -5.15 -4.21 -29.94
N PRO A 39 -5.64 -2.95 -29.92
CA PRO A 39 -6.00 -2.25 -28.69
C PRO A 39 -7.23 -2.85 -27.98
N ASP A 40 -8.06 -3.64 -28.67
CA ASP A 40 -9.20 -4.33 -28.06
C ASP A 40 -8.77 -5.61 -27.32
N VAL A 41 -7.60 -6.19 -27.66
CA VAL A 41 -7.06 -7.38 -26.98
C VAL A 41 -6.40 -6.98 -25.66
N VAL A 42 -6.75 -7.70 -24.60
CA VAL A 42 -6.23 -7.57 -23.23
C VAL A 42 -5.27 -8.70 -22.88
N GLU A 43 -5.54 -9.90 -23.37
CA GLU A 43 -4.82 -11.11 -22.98
C GLU A 43 -4.78 -12.11 -24.13
N VAL A 44 -3.64 -12.77 -24.31
CA VAL A 44 -3.43 -13.87 -25.25
C VAL A 44 -3.07 -15.11 -24.45
N MET A 45 -3.72 -16.24 -24.72
CA MET A 45 -3.48 -17.50 -23.99
C MET A 45 -3.21 -18.65 -24.95
N LEU A 46 -2.30 -19.53 -24.55
CA LEU A 46 -2.10 -20.85 -25.13
C LEU A 46 -2.57 -21.90 -24.12
N ASN A 47 -3.47 -22.77 -24.53
CA ASN A 47 -3.89 -23.92 -23.74
C ASN A 47 -3.03 -25.16 -24.05
N PRO A 48 -2.96 -26.15 -23.13
CA PRO A 48 -2.21 -27.40 -23.35
C PRO A 48 -2.67 -28.22 -24.56
N ASP A 49 -3.89 -27.97 -25.07
CA ASP A 49 -4.46 -28.59 -26.26
C ASP A 49 -4.04 -27.90 -27.56
N ARG A 50 -3.02 -27.03 -27.51
CA ARG A 50 -2.47 -26.22 -28.62
C ARG A 50 -3.33 -25.05 -29.06
N THR A 51 -4.54 -24.90 -28.52
CA THR A 51 -5.45 -23.84 -28.98
C THR A 51 -5.01 -22.46 -28.46
N LEU A 52 -4.99 -21.48 -29.36
CA LEU A 52 -4.78 -20.07 -29.00
C LEU A 52 -6.11 -19.36 -28.75
N TRP A 53 -6.12 -18.54 -27.71
CA TRP A 53 -7.27 -17.77 -27.25
C TRP A 53 -6.89 -16.31 -27.05
N VAL A 54 -7.86 -15.42 -27.20
CA VAL A 54 -7.74 -14.00 -26.87
C VAL A 54 -8.87 -13.57 -25.94
N ASP A 55 -8.58 -12.68 -25.00
CA ASP A 55 -9.59 -11.92 -24.26
C ASP A 55 -9.65 -10.50 -24.79
N ARG A 56 -10.83 -10.08 -25.26
CA ARG A 56 -11.08 -8.75 -25.82
C ARG A 56 -11.94 -7.92 -24.88
N LEU A 57 -11.72 -6.60 -24.82
CA LEU A 57 -12.55 -5.67 -24.05
C LEU A 57 -14.00 -5.70 -24.54
N SER A 58 -14.21 -5.77 -25.85
CA SER A 58 -15.54 -5.70 -26.49
C SER A 58 -16.34 -7.02 -26.42
N SER A 59 -15.70 -8.16 -26.65
CA SER A 59 -16.35 -9.46 -26.84
C SER A 59 -16.01 -10.50 -25.78
N GLY A 60 -15.02 -10.25 -24.93
CA GLY A 60 -14.51 -11.22 -23.96
C GLY A 60 -13.67 -12.32 -24.60
N ARG A 61 -13.56 -13.45 -23.88
CA ARG A 61 -12.69 -14.57 -24.24
C ARG A 61 -13.24 -15.37 -25.42
N ALA A 62 -12.44 -15.53 -26.47
CA ALA A 62 -12.78 -16.29 -27.67
C ALA A 62 -11.55 -17.03 -28.24
N PRO A 63 -11.75 -18.19 -28.90
CA PRO A 63 -10.67 -18.87 -29.59
C PRO A 63 -10.24 -18.08 -30.84
N MET A 64 -8.96 -18.11 -31.16
CA MET A 64 -8.43 -17.53 -32.41
C MET A 64 -8.65 -18.43 -33.62
N GLY A 65 -9.05 -19.70 -33.41
CA GLY A 65 -9.23 -20.69 -34.48
C GLY A 65 -7.91 -21.20 -35.07
N VAL A 66 -6.80 -21.02 -34.35
CA VAL A 66 -5.45 -21.46 -34.75
C VAL A 66 -4.82 -22.27 -33.62
N GLU A 67 -3.97 -23.20 -34.01
CA GLU A 67 -3.18 -24.04 -33.09
C GLU A 67 -1.71 -23.63 -33.13
N LEU A 68 -1.04 -23.73 -31.98
CA LEU A 68 0.40 -23.54 -31.86
C LEU A 68 1.05 -24.88 -31.45
N PRO A 69 2.04 -25.39 -32.20
CA PRO A 69 2.75 -26.62 -31.85
C PRO A 69 3.40 -26.55 -30.45
N ASP A 70 3.43 -27.69 -29.75
CA ASP A 70 4.02 -27.77 -28.41
C ASP A 70 5.47 -27.27 -28.37
N ALA A 71 6.26 -27.59 -29.40
CA ALA A 71 7.64 -27.13 -29.52
C ALA A 71 7.74 -25.59 -29.56
N ASP A 72 6.80 -24.92 -30.22
CA ASP A 72 6.76 -23.45 -30.28
C ASP A 72 6.29 -22.84 -28.96
N GLY A 73 5.25 -23.40 -28.34
CA GLY A 73 4.78 -22.97 -27.02
C GLY A 73 5.88 -23.09 -25.95
N GLU A 74 6.58 -24.22 -25.92
CA GLU A 74 7.72 -24.43 -25.02
C GLU A 74 8.87 -23.46 -25.31
N ARG A 75 9.19 -23.24 -26.60
CA ARG A 75 10.22 -22.27 -27.02
C ARG A 75 9.88 -20.86 -26.53
N ILE A 76 8.64 -20.40 -26.67
CA ILE A 76 8.22 -19.07 -26.18
C ILE A 76 8.42 -18.96 -24.67
N ILE A 77 7.95 -19.93 -23.89
CA ILE A 77 8.10 -19.93 -22.42
C ILE A 77 9.57 -19.88 -22.02
N ARG A 78 10.43 -20.67 -22.66
CA ARG A 78 11.88 -20.68 -22.39
C ARG A 78 12.58 -19.37 -22.78
N LEU A 79 12.16 -18.74 -23.87
CA LEU A 79 12.70 -17.44 -24.28
C LEU A 79 12.29 -16.33 -23.31
N VAL A 80 11.04 -16.33 -22.83
CA VAL A 80 10.59 -15.39 -21.80
C VAL A 80 11.39 -15.59 -20.51
N ALA A 81 11.59 -16.84 -20.07
CA ALA A 81 12.40 -17.16 -18.90
C ALA A 81 13.84 -16.61 -19.03
N ALA A 82 14.49 -16.88 -20.16
CA ALA A 82 15.84 -16.38 -20.44
C ALA A 82 15.89 -14.84 -20.49
N HIS A 83 14.84 -14.18 -20.99
CA HIS A 83 14.75 -12.72 -21.06
C HIS A 83 14.66 -12.07 -19.68
N VAL A 84 13.86 -12.65 -18.78
CA VAL A 84 13.71 -12.14 -17.40
C VAL A 84 14.75 -12.66 -16.41
N GLY A 85 15.68 -13.51 -16.88
CA GLY A 85 16.70 -14.15 -16.04
C GLY A 85 16.14 -15.17 -15.06
N ALA A 86 15.06 -15.85 -15.43
CA ALA A 86 14.45 -16.94 -14.67
C ALA A 86 14.78 -18.31 -15.30
N GLU A 87 14.67 -19.37 -14.50
CA GLU A 87 14.82 -20.74 -14.97
C GLU A 87 13.45 -21.42 -15.09
N VAL A 88 13.28 -22.21 -16.16
CA VAL A 88 12.07 -23.01 -16.37
C VAL A 88 12.45 -24.35 -17.00
N HIS A 89 12.06 -25.45 -16.37
CA HIS A 89 12.38 -26.81 -16.79
C HIS A 89 11.45 -27.82 -16.11
N ARG A 90 11.58 -29.12 -16.39
CA ARG A 90 10.68 -30.14 -15.82
C ARG A 90 10.64 -30.15 -14.27
N GLY A 91 11.76 -29.89 -13.61
CA GLY A 91 11.83 -29.76 -12.15
C GLY A 91 11.27 -28.44 -11.57
N GLN A 92 11.10 -27.41 -12.40
CA GLN A 92 10.52 -26.10 -12.05
C GLN A 92 9.68 -25.63 -13.24
N PRO A 93 8.49 -26.22 -13.43
CA PRO A 93 7.72 -26.07 -14.66
C PRO A 93 6.91 -24.78 -14.74
N LEU A 94 6.89 -23.96 -13.68
CA LEU A 94 6.11 -22.73 -13.57
C LEU A 94 7.01 -21.52 -13.74
N LEU A 95 6.58 -20.58 -14.58
CA LEU A 95 7.24 -19.31 -14.83
C LEU A 95 6.24 -18.18 -14.62
N SER A 96 6.50 -17.31 -13.64
CA SER A 96 5.78 -16.05 -13.49
C SER A 96 6.74 -14.90 -13.78
N ALA A 97 6.38 -14.01 -14.69
CA ALA A 97 7.27 -12.98 -15.21
C ALA A 97 6.52 -11.67 -15.54
N GLU A 98 7.22 -10.55 -15.40
CA GLU A 98 6.84 -9.25 -15.95
C GLU A 98 7.88 -8.89 -17.02
N LEU A 99 7.44 -8.62 -18.25
CA LEU A 99 8.33 -8.26 -19.34
C LEU A 99 8.91 -6.86 -19.07
N PRO A 100 10.24 -6.69 -18.92
CA PRO A 100 10.84 -5.44 -18.42
C PRO A 100 10.50 -4.19 -19.26
N GLU A 101 10.32 -4.36 -20.57
CA GLU A 101 10.18 -3.24 -21.50
C GLU A 101 8.73 -2.90 -21.81
N THR A 102 7.87 -3.92 -21.94
CA THR A 102 6.44 -3.73 -22.23
C THR A 102 5.58 -3.66 -20.95
N GLY A 103 6.08 -4.18 -19.83
CA GLY A 103 5.35 -4.30 -18.57
C GLY A 103 4.20 -5.31 -18.63
N GLU A 104 4.20 -6.18 -19.64
CA GLU A 104 3.19 -7.22 -19.79
C GLU A 104 3.45 -8.36 -18.79
N ARG A 105 2.39 -8.94 -18.25
CA ARG A 105 2.49 -10.07 -17.33
C ARG A 105 2.44 -11.37 -18.12
N PHE A 106 3.39 -12.25 -17.89
CA PHE A 106 3.47 -13.57 -18.49
C PHE A 106 3.43 -14.65 -17.41
N GLU A 107 2.51 -15.60 -17.55
CA GLU A 107 2.50 -16.83 -16.77
C GLU A 107 2.66 -18.01 -17.73
N GLY A 108 3.70 -18.83 -17.54
CA GLY A 108 4.02 -19.99 -18.36
C GLY A 108 4.04 -21.28 -17.55
N ILE A 109 3.55 -22.36 -18.13
CA ILE A 109 3.47 -23.69 -17.52
C ILE A 109 4.02 -24.70 -18.53
N LEU A 110 4.98 -25.52 -18.11
CA LEU A 110 5.53 -26.64 -18.87
C LEU A 110 5.11 -28.00 -18.28
N PRO A 111 5.22 -29.09 -19.05
CA PRO A 111 5.15 -30.43 -18.49
C PRO A 111 6.21 -30.66 -17.40
N PRO A 112 5.89 -31.39 -16.31
CA PRO A 112 4.67 -32.19 -16.10
C PRO A 112 3.52 -31.44 -15.40
N ALA A 113 3.64 -30.14 -15.11
CA ALA A 113 2.57 -29.41 -14.41
C ALA A 113 1.28 -29.26 -15.25
N ALA A 114 1.43 -29.30 -16.58
CA ALA A 114 0.33 -29.44 -17.52
C ALA A 114 0.67 -30.53 -18.58
N PRO A 115 -0.34 -31.11 -19.27
CA PRO A 115 -0.11 -32.12 -20.31
C PRO A 115 0.75 -31.64 -21.50
N GLY A 116 0.75 -30.34 -21.75
CA GLY A 116 1.51 -29.63 -22.78
C GLY A 116 1.87 -28.22 -22.30
N PRO A 117 2.63 -27.44 -23.07
CA PRO A 117 2.95 -26.07 -22.73
C PRO A 117 1.68 -25.20 -22.72
N ALA A 118 1.54 -24.36 -21.71
CA ALA A 118 0.46 -23.38 -21.62
C ALA A 118 1.00 -22.05 -21.15
N PHE A 119 0.42 -20.96 -21.61
CA PHE A 119 0.76 -19.64 -21.08
C PHE A 119 -0.41 -18.66 -21.16
N ALA A 120 -0.34 -17.62 -20.35
CA ALA A 120 -1.18 -16.45 -20.43
C ALA A 120 -0.29 -15.20 -20.46
N LEU A 121 -0.43 -14.40 -21.51
CA LEU A 121 0.23 -13.10 -21.66
C LEU A 121 -0.83 -12.01 -21.57
N ARG A 122 -0.82 -11.27 -20.46
CA ARG A 122 -1.73 -10.16 -20.22
C ARG A 122 -1.03 -8.84 -20.51
N LYS A 123 -1.62 -8.07 -21.43
CA LYS A 123 -1.15 -6.74 -21.78
C LYS A 123 -1.24 -5.80 -20.59
N ARG A 124 -0.27 -4.90 -20.50
CA ARG A 124 -0.40 -3.73 -19.64
C ARG A 124 -1.55 -2.87 -20.14
N ALA A 125 -2.39 -2.37 -19.22
CA ALA A 125 -3.48 -1.48 -19.59
C ALA A 125 -2.93 -0.22 -20.28
N ILE A 126 -3.45 0.12 -21.46
CA ILE A 126 -3.04 1.32 -22.21
C ILE A 126 -3.96 2.47 -21.79
N GLY A 127 -3.47 3.30 -20.86
CA GLY A 127 -4.16 4.51 -20.40
C GLY A 127 -5.21 4.30 -19.30
N VAL A 128 -5.60 5.41 -18.68
CA VAL A 128 -6.64 5.47 -17.65
C VAL A 128 -7.98 5.79 -18.31
N ILE A 129 -8.99 4.97 -18.06
CA ILE A 129 -10.38 5.25 -18.48
C ILE A 129 -10.99 6.20 -17.44
N PRO A 130 -11.33 7.44 -17.80
CA PRO A 130 -11.87 8.42 -16.85
C PRO A 130 -13.33 8.10 -16.50
N LEU A 131 -13.83 8.58 -15.35
CA LEU A 131 -15.18 8.28 -14.88
C LEU A 131 -16.28 8.75 -15.85
N GLU A 132 -16.05 9.86 -16.57
CA GLU A 132 -16.96 10.36 -17.60
C GLU A 132 -17.19 9.32 -18.69
N ARG A 133 -16.16 8.53 -19.02
CA ARG A 133 -16.28 7.49 -20.02
C ARG A 133 -17.15 6.32 -19.55
N TYR A 134 -17.08 5.97 -18.26
CA TYR A 134 -17.99 4.97 -17.68
C TYR A 134 -19.46 5.42 -17.77
N VAL A 135 -19.72 6.73 -17.65
CA VAL A 135 -21.08 7.29 -17.83
C VAL A 135 -21.52 7.21 -19.29
N ILE A 136 -20.66 7.64 -20.22
CA ILE A 136 -20.93 7.60 -21.66
C ILE A 136 -21.21 6.17 -22.14
N ASP A 137 -20.42 5.21 -21.68
CA ASP A 137 -20.57 3.79 -22.03
C ASP A 137 -21.73 3.11 -21.29
N GLY A 138 -22.48 3.83 -20.45
CA GLY A 138 -23.64 3.31 -19.70
C GLY A 138 -23.28 2.33 -18.59
N MET A 139 -22.01 2.26 -18.18
CA MET A 139 -21.54 1.39 -17.10
C MET A 139 -21.87 1.96 -15.72
N MET A 140 -22.04 3.27 -15.62
CA MET A 140 -22.43 3.97 -14.39
C MET A 140 -23.32 5.17 -14.70
N THR A 141 -24.09 5.64 -13.72
CA THR A 141 -24.89 6.87 -13.86
C THR A 141 -24.06 8.12 -13.52
N SER A 142 -24.46 9.29 -14.02
CA SER A 142 -23.82 10.56 -13.65
C SER A 142 -23.87 10.84 -12.14
N ALA A 143 -24.95 10.42 -11.47
CA ALA A 143 -25.08 10.55 -10.02
C ALA A 143 -24.06 9.68 -9.27
N GLN A 144 -23.84 8.44 -9.73
CA GLN A 144 -22.79 7.56 -9.21
C GLN A 144 -21.41 8.16 -9.42
N ALA A 145 -21.12 8.68 -10.62
CA ALA A 145 -19.83 9.32 -10.92
C ALA A 145 -19.59 10.54 -10.00
N GLY A 146 -20.58 11.41 -9.86
CA GLY A 146 -20.51 12.56 -8.96
C GLY A 146 -20.31 12.16 -7.49
N PHE A 147 -20.98 11.10 -7.04
CA PHE A 147 -20.76 10.54 -5.69
C PHE A 147 -19.31 10.07 -5.50
N LEU A 148 -18.73 9.35 -6.47
CA LEU A 148 -17.36 8.85 -6.37
C LEU A 148 -16.32 9.96 -6.36
N VAL A 149 -16.47 10.98 -7.20
CA VAL A 149 -15.61 12.17 -7.19
C VAL A 149 -15.64 12.85 -5.82
N ARG A 150 -16.84 13.01 -5.25
CA ARG A 150 -17.00 13.57 -3.90
C ARG A 150 -16.35 12.69 -2.83
N ALA A 151 -16.57 11.37 -2.87
CA ALA A 151 -15.96 10.42 -1.94
C ALA A 151 -14.42 10.51 -1.95
N VAL A 152 -13.81 10.64 -3.13
CA VAL A 152 -12.35 10.83 -3.26
C VAL A 152 -11.90 12.15 -2.61
N ARG A 153 -12.61 13.25 -2.90
CA ARG A 153 -12.29 14.59 -2.34
C ARG A 153 -12.43 14.64 -0.82
N GLU A 154 -13.44 13.96 -0.29
CA GLU A 154 -13.71 13.83 1.15
C GLU A 154 -12.85 12.75 1.83
N ARG A 155 -11.84 12.20 1.13
CA ARG A 155 -10.92 11.18 1.63
C ARG A 155 -11.63 9.97 2.24
N GLN A 156 -12.71 9.52 1.60
CA GLN A 156 -13.35 8.27 1.99
C GLN A 156 -12.48 7.08 1.58
N ASN A 157 -12.36 6.08 2.44
CA ASN A 157 -11.71 4.82 2.12
C ASN A 157 -12.63 3.97 1.24
N VAL A 158 -12.17 3.67 0.03
CA VAL A 158 -12.98 3.01 -1.02
C VAL A 158 -12.49 1.59 -1.25
N LEU A 159 -13.40 0.63 -1.12
CA LEU A 159 -13.17 -0.77 -1.44
C LEU A 159 -13.89 -1.14 -2.74
N ILE A 160 -13.14 -1.52 -3.78
CA ILE A 160 -13.70 -1.91 -5.08
C ILE A 160 -13.77 -3.42 -5.18
N VAL A 161 -14.95 -3.96 -5.47
CA VAL A 161 -15.20 -5.40 -5.44
C VAL A 161 -15.86 -5.93 -6.69
N GLY A 162 -15.59 -7.19 -6.98
CA GLY A 162 -16.12 -7.89 -8.15
C GLY A 162 -15.28 -9.11 -8.52
N ALA A 163 -15.79 -9.89 -9.46
CA ALA A 163 -15.14 -11.09 -9.97
C ALA A 163 -13.78 -10.79 -10.67
N THR A 164 -13.06 -11.85 -11.03
CA THR A 164 -11.90 -11.74 -11.92
C THR A 164 -12.32 -11.14 -13.26
N SER A 165 -11.50 -10.22 -13.79
CA SER A 165 -11.76 -9.53 -15.05
C SER A 165 -13.04 -8.66 -15.10
N SER A 166 -13.67 -8.37 -13.96
CA SER A 166 -14.82 -7.46 -13.90
C SER A 166 -14.44 -5.98 -14.12
N GLY A 167 -13.15 -5.63 -14.04
CA GLY A 167 -12.66 -4.26 -14.24
C GLY A 167 -12.36 -3.48 -12.95
N LYS A 168 -12.18 -4.16 -11.81
CA LYS A 168 -11.84 -3.53 -10.52
C LYS A 168 -10.63 -2.59 -10.61
N THR A 169 -9.50 -3.10 -11.13
CA THR A 169 -8.27 -2.31 -11.25
C THR A 169 -8.42 -1.15 -12.23
N THR A 170 -9.22 -1.33 -13.29
CA THR A 170 -9.55 -0.25 -14.23
C THR A 170 -10.33 0.87 -13.54
N LEU A 171 -11.31 0.54 -12.69
CA LEU A 171 -12.04 1.53 -11.90
C LEU A 171 -11.15 2.17 -10.83
N ALA A 172 -10.25 1.39 -10.21
CA ALA A 172 -9.25 1.93 -9.28
C ALA A 172 -8.36 2.99 -9.93
N ASN A 173 -7.96 2.77 -11.19
CA ASN A 173 -7.22 3.76 -11.98
C ASN A 173 -8.01 5.04 -12.25
N ALA A 174 -9.31 4.92 -12.53
CA ALA A 174 -10.18 6.08 -12.68
C ALA A 174 -10.23 6.93 -11.40
N LEU A 175 -10.38 6.28 -10.24
CA LEU A 175 -10.38 6.97 -8.94
C LEU A 175 -9.00 7.51 -8.55
N LEU A 176 -7.90 6.84 -8.94
CA LEU A 176 -6.55 7.34 -8.77
C LEU A 176 -6.29 8.61 -9.59
N ALA A 177 -6.90 8.75 -10.77
CA ALA A 177 -6.83 9.98 -11.55
C ALA A 177 -7.52 11.15 -10.83
N GLU A 178 -8.67 10.90 -10.17
CA GLU A 178 -9.31 11.89 -9.30
C GLU A 178 -8.45 12.25 -8.09
N ILE A 179 -7.77 11.27 -7.48
CA ILE A 179 -6.81 11.50 -6.40
C ILE A 179 -5.63 12.35 -6.88
N ALA A 180 -5.12 12.12 -8.10
CA ALA A 180 -3.98 12.87 -8.61
C ALA A 180 -4.23 14.39 -8.65
N ALA A 181 -5.49 14.80 -8.79
CA ALA A 181 -5.90 16.20 -8.78
C ALA A 181 -5.90 16.85 -7.39
N THR A 182 -5.82 16.08 -6.29
CA THR A 182 -5.88 16.62 -4.92
C THR A 182 -4.54 17.11 -4.40
N GLY A 183 -3.42 16.73 -5.04
CA GLY A 183 -2.07 17.04 -4.57
C GLY A 183 -1.59 16.18 -3.41
N ASP A 184 -2.32 15.12 -3.06
CA ASP A 184 -1.97 14.19 -1.99
C ASP A 184 -0.73 13.37 -2.30
N ARG A 185 0.03 13.03 -1.26
CA ARG A 185 1.10 12.03 -1.32
C ARG A 185 0.52 10.62 -1.34
N VAL A 186 0.64 9.93 -2.45
CA VAL A 186 0.01 8.61 -2.67
C VAL A 186 1.04 7.49 -2.63
N LEU A 187 0.83 6.51 -1.75
CA LEU A 187 1.58 5.26 -1.78
C LEU A 187 0.77 4.20 -2.51
N VAL A 188 1.35 3.61 -3.54
CA VAL A 188 0.69 2.58 -4.37
C VAL A 188 1.42 1.26 -4.16
N LEU A 189 0.73 0.28 -3.58
CA LEU A 189 1.28 -1.02 -3.21
C LEU A 189 0.66 -2.10 -4.08
N GLU A 190 1.47 -2.84 -4.84
CA GLU A 190 0.97 -3.84 -5.80
C GLU A 190 1.87 -5.07 -5.88
N ASP A 191 1.29 -6.22 -6.27
CA ASP A 191 2.07 -7.40 -6.66
C ASP A 191 2.56 -7.30 -8.11
N THR A 192 1.70 -6.80 -8.99
CA THR A 192 1.98 -6.58 -10.42
C THR A 192 1.56 -5.16 -10.76
N VAL A 193 2.31 -4.49 -11.63
CA VAL A 193 2.07 -3.10 -12.02
C VAL A 193 0.81 -2.99 -12.87
N GLU A 194 -0.32 -2.70 -12.25
CA GLU A 194 -1.57 -2.46 -12.95
C GLU A 194 -2.07 -1.03 -12.72
N LEU A 195 -1.75 -0.44 -11.57
CA LEU A 195 -2.18 0.90 -11.19
C LEU A 195 -1.33 1.98 -11.85
N GLN A 196 -2.01 3.01 -12.34
CA GLN A 196 -1.44 4.15 -13.04
C GLN A 196 -1.74 5.41 -12.24
N CYS A 197 -0.81 5.74 -11.33
CA CYS A 197 -0.93 6.94 -10.52
C CYS A 197 -0.26 8.13 -11.22
N ALA A 198 -1.06 9.15 -11.54
CA ALA A 198 -0.58 10.41 -12.10
C ALA A 198 -0.28 11.47 -11.02
N ALA A 199 -0.43 11.13 -9.73
CA ALA A 199 -0.17 12.07 -8.64
C ALA A 199 1.31 12.49 -8.64
N ARG A 200 1.55 13.79 -8.41
CA ARG A 200 2.90 14.36 -8.46
C ARG A 200 3.83 13.79 -7.38
N ASP A 201 3.33 13.65 -6.16
CA ASP A 201 4.05 13.01 -5.06
C ASP A 201 3.48 11.60 -4.86
N HIS A 202 4.08 10.60 -5.52
CA HIS A 202 3.70 9.21 -5.32
C HIS A 202 4.91 8.30 -5.14
N VAL A 203 4.71 7.21 -4.40
CA VAL A 203 5.72 6.19 -4.16
C VAL A 203 5.14 4.83 -4.56
N PRO A 204 5.59 4.25 -5.69
CA PRO A 204 5.22 2.89 -6.07
C PRO A 204 6.03 1.88 -5.26
N LEU A 205 5.34 0.94 -4.63
CA LEU A 205 5.90 -0.15 -3.83
C LEU A 205 5.41 -1.46 -4.43
N ARG A 206 6.33 -2.40 -4.63
CA ARG A 206 6.03 -3.68 -5.25
C ARG A 206 6.44 -4.84 -4.37
N THR A 207 5.60 -5.87 -4.32
CA THR A 207 6.00 -7.11 -3.67
C THR A 207 7.02 -7.84 -4.54
N ARG A 208 7.80 -8.71 -3.90
CA ARG A 208 8.71 -9.62 -4.58
C ARG A 208 8.70 -10.92 -3.81
N ALA A 209 8.24 -11.99 -4.46
CA ALA A 209 8.12 -13.30 -3.84
C ALA A 209 9.45 -13.72 -3.17
N GLY A 210 9.37 -14.14 -1.90
CA GLY A 210 10.52 -14.53 -1.08
C GLY A 210 11.41 -13.38 -0.60
N VAL A 211 11.14 -12.13 -0.96
CA VAL A 211 11.95 -10.96 -0.59
C VAL A 211 11.17 -9.95 0.23
N VAL A 212 9.99 -9.54 -0.24
CA VAL A 212 9.11 -8.60 0.46
C VAL A 212 7.66 -8.89 0.14
N SER A 213 6.84 -9.06 1.19
CA SER A 213 5.41 -9.34 1.12
C SER A 213 4.57 -8.07 1.12
N MET A 214 3.31 -8.18 0.68
CA MET A 214 2.35 -7.06 0.73
C MET A 214 2.18 -6.54 2.17
N THR A 215 2.09 -7.46 3.13
CA THR A 215 2.01 -7.15 4.57
C THR A 215 3.17 -6.27 5.05
N GLU A 216 4.41 -6.57 4.62
CA GLU A 216 5.58 -5.77 4.96
C GLU A 216 5.54 -4.38 4.32
N LEU A 217 5.08 -4.28 3.06
CA LEU A 217 4.91 -2.99 2.39
C LEU A 217 3.87 -2.12 3.08
N VAL A 218 2.71 -2.68 3.44
CA VAL A 218 1.64 -1.95 4.14
C VAL A 218 2.16 -1.44 5.48
N ARG A 219 2.90 -2.26 6.25
CA ARG A 219 3.49 -1.79 7.51
C ARG A 219 4.55 -0.71 7.32
N SER A 220 5.39 -0.86 6.30
CA SER A 220 6.42 0.12 5.96
C SER A 220 5.82 1.47 5.53
N SER A 221 4.65 1.44 4.86
CA SER A 221 3.97 2.63 4.36
C SER A 221 3.71 3.68 5.44
N MET A 222 3.39 3.28 6.68
CA MET A 222 3.15 4.20 7.80
C MET A 222 4.38 5.07 8.15
N ARG A 223 5.59 4.63 7.79
CA ARG A 223 6.84 5.38 8.04
C ARG A 223 7.20 6.35 6.91
N LEU A 224 6.46 6.30 5.81
CA LEU A 224 6.71 7.10 4.61
C LEU A 224 5.81 8.35 4.55
N ARG A 225 5.07 8.63 5.63
CA ARG A 225 4.14 9.76 5.79
C ARG A 225 3.18 9.88 4.59
N PRO A 226 2.41 8.83 4.26
CA PRO A 226 1.44 8.90 3.16
C PRO A 226 0.30 9.85 3.52
N ASP A 227 -0.29 10.51 2.53
CA ASP A 227 -1.63 11.09 2.69
C ASP A 227 -2.70 10.07 2.32
N ARG A 228 -2.37 9.13 1.42
CA ARG A 228 -3.23 8.02 1.00
C ARG A 228 -2.41 6.74 0.78
N VAL A 229 -2.98 5.61 1.18
CA VAL A 229 -2.41 4.28 0.90
C VAL A 229 -3.38 3.51 0.01
N VAL A 230 -2.90 3.13 -1.16
CA VAL A 230 -3.64 2.39 -2.18
C VAL A 230 -3.02 1.02 -2.34
N VAL A 231 -3.85 -0.01 -2.25
CA VAL A 231 -3.43 -1.42 -2.42
C VAL A 231 -4.11 -1.97 -3.66
N GLY A 232 -3.33 -2.42 -4.64
CA GLY A 232 -3.84 -2.94 -5.91
C GLY A 232 -4.86 -4.06 -5.71
N GLU A 233 -4.54 -5.02 -4.83
CA GLU A 233 -5.45 -6.10 -4.48
C GLU A 233 -5.13 -6.66 -3.10
N VAL A 234 -6.16 -6.95 -2.31
CA VAL A 234 -6.05 -7.58 -1.00
C VAL A 234 -6.45 -9.05 -1.12
N ARG A 235 -5.51 -9.94 -0.83
CA ARG A 235 -5.57 -11.39 -1.04
C ARG A 235 -5.31 -12.20 0.23
N GLY A 236 -4.73 -11.62 1.28
CA GLY A 236 -4.31 -12.36 2.47
C GLY A 236 -4.16 -11.50 3.73
N ALA A 237 -3.20 -11.92 4.55
CA ALA A 237 -2.82 -11.34 5.84
C ALA A 237 -2.70 -9.81 5.91
N GLU A 238 -2.32 -9.15 4.81
CA GLU A 238 -2.18 -7.69 4.72
C GLU A 238 -3.49 -6.95 5.01
N ALA A 239 -4.64 -7.62 4.90
CA ALA A 239 -5.95 -7.05 5.18
C ALA A 239 -6.01 -6.39 6.58
N LEU A 240 -5.44 -7.03 7.60
CA LEU A 240 -5.44 -6.49 8.96
C LEU A 240 -4.60 -5.21 9.07
N ASP A 241 -3.42 -5.22 8.45
CA ASP A 241 -2.53 -4.07 8.46
C ASP A 241 -3.11 -2.91 7.64
N LEU A 242 -3.79 -3.19 6.52
CA LEU A 242 -4.48 -2.19 5.71
C LEU A 242 -5.60 -1.50 6.51
N ILE A 243 -6.45 -2.29 7.18
CA ILE A 243 -7.54 -1.75 8.00
C ILE A 243 -7.00 -0.89 9.14
N LYS A 244 -5.86 -1.28 9.75
CA LYS A 244 -5.18 -0.43 10.74
C LYS A 244 -4.66 0.86 10.12
N VAL A 245 -4.04 0.82 8.94
CA VAL A 245 -3.54 2.01 8.24
C VAL A 245 -4.68 3.00 7.97
N TRP A 246 -5.80 2.50 7.44
CA TRP A 246 -6.99 3.29 7.16
C TRP A 246 -7.65 3.84 8.43
N GLY A 247 -7.67 3.07 9.52
CA GLY A 247 -8.23 3.48 10.81
C GLY A 247 -7.33 4.40 11.66
N THR A 248 -6.02 4.48 11.40
CA THR A 248 -5.06 5.20 12.27
C THR A 248 -4.49 6.50 11.68
N GLY A 249 -5.24 7.16 10.80
CA GLY A 249 -4.94 8.52 10.35
C GLY A 249 -4.43 8.64 8.91
N HIS A 250 -4.65 7.63 8.06
CA HIS A 250 -4.36 7.68 6.63
C HIS A 250 -5.62 7.41 5.78
N PRO A 251 -6.64 8.30 5.83
CA PRO A 251 -7.89 8.11 5.13
C PRO A 251 -7.73 8.36 3.62
N GLY A 252 -8.75 8.02 2.83
CA GLY A 252 -8.80 8.25 1.40
C GLY A 252 -8.05 7.20 0.59
N GLY A 253 -7.79 6.04 1.17
CA GLY A 253 -7.19 4.90 0.49
C GLY A 253 -8.15 4.20 -0.47
N ILE A 254 -7.58 3.43 -1.39
CA ILE A 254 -8.32 2.58 -2.32
C ILE A 254 -7.76 1.17 -2.21
N ALA A 255 -8.63 0.18 -2.13
CA ALA A 255 -8.21 -1.21 -2.29
C ALA A 255 -9.18 -1.99 -3.17
N THR A 256 -8.70 -3.05 -3.81
CA THR A 256 -9.58 -3.99 -4.51
C THR A 256 -9.60 -5.35 -3.81
N ILE A 257 -10.74 -6.03 -3.86
CA ILE A 257 -10.90 -7.38 -3.30
C ILE A 257 -11.88 -8.19 -4.16
N HIS A 258 -11.67 -9.50 -4.22
CA HIS A 258 -12.60 -10.40 -4.90
C HIS A 258 -13.79 -10.74 -3.99
N ALA A 259 -14.97 -10.24 -4.35
CA ALA A 259 -16.24 -10.55 -3.72
C ALA A 259 -17.39 -10.38 -4.72
N GLY A 260 -18.51 -11.06 -4.47
CA GLY A 260 -19.72 -11.00 -5.31
C GLY A 260 -20.77 -9.99 -4.85
N SER A 261 -20.53 -9.25 -3.77
CA SER A 261 -21.42 -8.22 -3.24
C SER A 261 -20.68 -7.30 -2.27
N ALA A 262 -21.29 -6.15 -1.93
CA ALA A 262 -20.73 -5.23 -0.96
C ALA A 262 -20.61 -5.83 0.45
N LEU A 263 -21.64 -6.51 0.95
CA LEU A 263 -21.56 -7.23 2.23
C LEU A 263 -20.54 -8.38 2.17
N GLY A 264 -20.52 -9.12 1.04
CA GLY A 264 -19.55 -10.19 0.81
C GLY A 264 -18.11 -9.70 0.85
N ALA A 265 -17.85 -8.44 0.48
CA ALA A 265 -16.53 -7.82 0.59
C ALA A 265 -16.05 -7.70 2.03
N LEU A 266 -16.91 -7.22 2.92
CA LEU A 266 -16.59 -7.05 4.34
C LEU A 266 -16.39 -8.39 5.02
N LEU A 267 -17.24 -9.38 4.71
CA LEU A 267 -17.07 -10.75 5.17
C LEU A 267 -15.78 -11.39 4.62
N ARG A 268 -15.41 -11.09 3.36
CA ARG A 268 -14.14 -11.55 2.79
C ARG A 268 -12.95 -10.93 3.50
N LEU A 269 -12.99 -9.63 3.82
CA LEU A 269 -11.96 -8.99 4.64
C LEU A 269 -11.81 -9.67 6.01
N GLU A 270 -12.92 -10.04 6.67
CA GLU A 270 -12.85 -10.83 7.91
C GLU A 270 -12.12 -12.15 7.72
N GLN A 271 -12.43 -12.89 6.65
CA GLN A 271 -11.77 -14.17 6.34
C GLN A 271 -10.27 -14.02 6.13
N LEU A 272 -9.85 -12.97 5.42
CA LEU A 272 -8.43 -12.68 5.20
C LEU A 272 -7.73 -12.30 6.51
N ILE A 273 -8.38 -11.53 7.37
CA ILE A 273 -7.85 -11.17 8.70
C ILE A 273 -7.73 -12.41 9.59
N LEU A 274 -8.66 -13.36 9.47
CA LEU A 274 -8.65 -14.62 10.21
C LEU A 274 -7.43 -15.50 9.91
N GLU A 275 -6.71 -15.27 8.81
CA GLU A 275 -5.44 -15.95 8.53
C GLU A 275 -4.33 -15.58 9.52
N VAL A 276 -4.42 -14.41 10.17
CA VAL A 276 -3.38 -13.88 11.07
C VAL A 276 -3.87 -13.51 12.46
N ALA A 277 -5.19 -13.44 12.67
CA ALA A 277 -5.79 -13.11 13.95
C ALA A 277 -6.95 -14.04 14.27
N VAL A 278 -7.07 -14.46 15.53
CA VAL A 278 -8.15 -15.37 15.97
C VAL A 278 -9.54 -14.74 15.83
N ASN A 279 -9.63 -13.43 16.08
CA ASN A 279 -10.88 -12.67 15.99
C ASN A 279 -10.70 -11.46 15.07
N PRO A 280 -11.52 -11.31 14.01
CA PRO A 280 -11.46 -10.15 13.15
C PRO A 280 -12.08 -8.93 13.87
N PRO A 281 -11.44 -7.75 13.83
CA PRO A 281 -11.96 -6.56 14.50
C PRO A 281 -13.06 -5.91 13.67
N ARG A 282 -14.27 -6.51 13.67
CA ARG A 282 -15.41 -6.10 12.82
C ARG A 282 -15.79 -4.62 12.94
N ALA A 283 -15.80 -4.09 14.15
CA ALA A 283 -16.06 -2.67 14.39
C ALA A 283 -15.02 -1.77 13.69
N LEU A 284 -13.73 -2.16 13.75
CA LEU A 284 -12.66 -1.43 13.07
C LEU A 284 -12.78 -1.55 11.55
N ILE A 285 -13.17 -2.70 11.02
CA ILE A 285 -13.44 -2.86 9.58
C ILE A 285 -14.56 -1.91 9.15
N ALA A 286 -15.65 -1.86 9.92
CA ALA A 286 -16.80 -1.01 9.62
C ALA A 286 -16.48 0.50 9.71
N GLU A 287 -15.58 0.88 10.61
CA GLU A 287 -15.11 2.27 10.75
C GLU A 287 -14.11 2.65 9.63
N ALA A 288 -13.19 1.74 9.29
CA ALA A 288 -12.12 1.99 8.34
C ALA A 288 -12.59 1.96 6.88
N VAL A 289 -13.56 1.12 6.51
CA VAL A 289 -14.10 1.07 5.14
C VAL A 289 -15.31 1.98 5.06
N ASN A 290 -15.31 3.01 4.20
CA ASN A 290 -16.43 3.95 4.13
C ASN A 290 -17.37 3.66 2.96
N VAL A 291 -16.80 3.30 1.80
CA VAL A 291 -17.56 3.04 0.56
C VAL A 291 -17.12 1.71 -0.03
N VAL A 292 -18.08 0.89 -0.43
CA VAL A 292 -17.87 -0.36 -1.18
C VAL A 292 -18.53 -0.25 -2.53
N ILE A 293 -17.75 -0.37 -3.61
CA ILE A 293 -18.22 -0.31 -4.99
C ILE A 293 -18.24 -1.72 -5.56
N HIS A 294 -19.41 -2.24 -5.92
CA HIS A 294 -19.53 -3.54 -6.56
C HIS A 294 -19.65 -3.37 -8.08
N ILE A 295 -18.64 -3.87 -8.81
CA ILE A 295 -18.65 -3.96 -10.27
C ILE A 295 -18.95 -5.39 -10.71
N ALA A 296 -20.00 -5.54 -11.53
CA ALA A 296 -20.48 -6.82 -12.03
C ALA A 296 -20.42 -6.89 -13.57
N GLY A 297 -20.51 -8.11 -14.09
CA GLY A 297 -20.47 -8.38 -15.53
C GLY A 297 -19.06 -8.38 -16.13
N ARG A 298 -18.99 -8.65 -17.44
CA ARG A 298 -17.76 -8.70 -18.25
C ARG A 298 -18.05 -8.15 -19.64
N GLY A 299 -17.02 -7.61 -20.28
CA GLY A 299 -17.13 -6.98 -21.60
C GLY A 299 -18.22 -5.90 -21.62
N ARG A 300 -19.09 -5.94 -22.62
CA ARG A 300 -20.23 -5.00 -22.77
C ARG A 300 -21.29 -5.06 -21.67
N LYS A 301 -21.32 -6.11 -20.83
CA LYS A 301 -22.25 -6.22 -19.70
C LYS A 301 -21.69 -5.63 -18.41
N ARG A 302 -20.45 -5.12 -18.42
CA ARG A 302 -19.79 -4.52 -17.27
C ARG A 302 -20.57 -3.29 -16.80
N ARG A 303 -20.89 -3.24 -15.51
CA ARG A 303 -21.60 -2.12 -14.88
C ARG A 303 -21.31 -2.04 -13.39
N ILE A 304 -21.49 -0.86 -12.82
CA ILE A 304 -21.56 -0.67 -11.37
C ILE A 304 -22.92 -1.21 -10.90
N GLU A 305 -22.89 -2.35 -10.22
CA GLU A 305 -24.10 -3.02 -9.71
C GLU A 305 -24.64 -2.30 -8.48
N SER A 306 -23.76 -1.90 -7.57
CA SER A 306 -24.14 -1.13 -6.38
C SER A 306 -22.97 -0.32 -5.83
N ILE A 307 -23.31 0.75 -5.11
CA ILE A 307 -22.38 1.53 -4.29
C ILE A 307 -23.00 1.58 -2.89
N ALA A 308 -22.37 0.90 -1.95
CA ALA A 308 -22.82 0.84 -0.57
C ALA A 308 -21.92 1.70 0.31
N ARG A 309 -22.52 2.43 1.23
CA ARG A 309 -21.82 3.07 2.35
C ARG A 309 -21.85 2.16 3.56
N VAL A 310 -20.72 2.03 4.24
CA VAL A 310 -20.65 1.31 5.51
C VAL A 310 -20.97 2.29 6.63
N VAL A 311 -22.04 2.01 7.36
CA VAL A 311 -22.56 2.88 8.43
C VAL A 311 -22.02 2.45 9.79
N GLY A 312 -21.78 1.15 9.98
CA GLY A 312 -21.24 0.61 11.23
C GLY A 312 -21.41 -0.89 11.35
N PHE A 313 -21.20 -1.38 12.56
CA PHE A 313 -21.38 -2.78 12.95
C PHE A 313 -22.10 -2.84 14.30
N ASP A 314 -23.24 -3.53 14.37
CA ASP A 314 -24.13 -3.52 15.55
C ASP A 314 -23.93 -4.72 16.50
N GLY A 315 -22.87 -5.49 16.30
CA GLY A 315 -22.62 -6.73 17.03
C GLY A 315 -23.14 -7.99 16.33
N VAL A 316 -24.15 -7.85 15.46
CA VAL A 316 -24.75 -8.95 14.70
C VAL A 316 -24.28 -8.92 13.24
N GLY A 317 -24.22 -7.75 12.62
CA GLY A 317 -23.86 -7.60 11.22
C GLY A 317 -23.38 -6.20 10.84
N TYR A 318 -22.85 -6.10 9.62
CA TYR A 318 -22.51 -4.81 9.02
C TYR A 318 -23.77 -4.08 8.56
N GLN A 319 -23.84 -2.80 8.91
CA GLN A 319 -24.90 -1.90 8.49
C GLN A 319 -24.46 -1.18 7.21
N LEU A 320 -25.18 -1.43 6.11
CA LEU A 320 -24.92 -0.83 4.81
C LEU A 320 -26.10 0.04 4.40
N ALA A 321 -25.80 1.22 3.86
CA ALA A 321 -26.80 2.11 3.26
C ALA A 321 -26.48 2.33 1.78
N ASP A 322 -27.51 2.62 0.97
CA ASP A 322 -27.27 3.04 -0.40
C ASP A 322 -26.58 4.41 -0.41
N ALA A 323 -25.49 4.49 -1.18
CA ALA A 323 -24.67 5.69 -1.31
C ALA A 323 -25.42 6.89 -1.90
N LEU A 324 -26.41 6.64 -2.76
CA LEU A 324 -27.16 7.69 -3.44
C LEU A 324 -28.34 8.21 -2.60
N GLU A 325 -28.81 7.41 -1.64
CA GLU A 325 -29.92 7.78 -0.76
C GLU A 325 -29.44 8.52 0.51
N THR A 326 -28.18 8.30 0.92
CA THR A 326 -27.68 8.79 2.22
C THR A 326 -26.54 9.80 2.04
N PRO A 327 -26.67 11.07 2.51
CA PRO A 327 -25.58 12.05 2.45
C PRO A 327 -24.44 11.70 3.42
N PHE A 328 -23.18 12.02 3.05
CA PHE A 328 -22.01 11.78 3.91
C PHE A 328 -22.16 12.49 5.26
N PRO A 329 -21.68 11.91 6.38
CA PRO A 329 -21.54 12.64 7.62
C PRO A 329 -20.59 13.81 7.38
N GLU A 330 -21.03 15.01 7.71
CA GLU A 330 -20.22 16.21 7.63
C GLU A 330 -19.00 16.04 8.55
N LEU A 331 -17.79 16.11 7.98
CA LEU A 331 -16.58 16.15 8.80
C LEU A 331 -16.68 17.39 9.70
N PRO A 332 -16.43 17.27 11.02
CA PRO A 332 -16.46 18.43 11.89
C PRO A 332 -15.46 19.47 11.35
N PRO A 333 -15.87 20.75 11.23
CA PRO A 333 -14.99 21.79 10.74
C PRO A 333 -13.73 21.81 11.59
N LEU A 334 -12.56 21.85 10.94
CA LEU A 334 -11.29 22.11 11.60
C LEU A 334 -11.51 23.33 12.52
N PRO A 335 -11.12 23.26 13.81
CA PRO A 335 -11.31 24.38 14.71
C PRO A 335 -10.65 25.60 14.09
N ASN A 336 -11.48 26.57 13.68
CA ASN A 336 -11.01 27.84 13.16
C ASN A 336 -9.99 28.38 14.17
N ALA A 337 -8.80 28.72 13.68
CA ALA A 337 -7.87 29.54 14.45
C ALA A 337 -8.67 30.76 14.90
N ALA A 338 -8.89 30.87 16.21
CA ALA A 338 -9.66 31.95 16.79
C ALA A 338 -9.12 33.28 16.25
N PRO A 339 -9.99 34.22 15.81
CA PRO A 339 -9.50 35.52 15.39
C PRO A 339 -8.77 36.14 16.58
N ALA A 340 -7.52 36.53 16.35
CA ALA A 340 -6.71 37.25 17.32
C ALA A 340 -7.53 38.43 17.84
N ALA A 341 -7.90 38.37 19.12
CA ALA A 341 -8.58 39.45 19.80
C ALA A 341 -7.69 40.70 19.69
N ALA A 342 -8.18 41.69 18.95
CA ALA A 342 -7.61 43.02 18.94
C ALA A 342 -7.77 43.63 20.33
N THR A 343 -6.67 43.67 21.07
CA THR A 343 -6.55 44.43 22.31
C THR A 343 -6.43 45.91 21.99
N SER A 344 -7.50 46.68 22.18
CA SER A 344 -7.40 48.13 22.34
C SER A 344 -8.58 48.71 23.11
N SER A 345 -8.41 48.89 24.42
CA SER A 345 -8.99 50.05 25.14
C SER A 345 -8.37 50.16 26.53
N SER A 346 -7.77 51.32 26.76
CA SER A 346 -7.11 51.82 27.96
C SER A 346 -8.01 51.83 29.21
N PRO A 347 -7.44 51.86 30.44
CA PRO A 347 -8.18 51.74 31.68
C PRO A 347 -8.72 53.11 32.14
N SER A 348 -10.02 53.19 32.42
CA SER A 348 -10.60 54.26 33.24
C SER A 348 -10.87 53.72 34.65
N LEU A 349 -10.18 54.30 35.63
CA LEU A 349 -10.47 54.18 37.04
C LEU A 349 -11.87 54.75 37.34
N ASN A 350 -12.69 53.99 38.09
CA ASN A 350 -13.28 54.51 39.33
C ASN A 350 -13.88 53.41 40.21
N PRO A 351 -13.98 53.67 41.53
CA PRO A 351 -14.08 52.67 42.59
C PRO A 351 -15.52 52.49 43.10
N SER A 352 -15.73 51.42 43.88
CA SER A 352 -16.65 51.26 45.03
C SER A 352 -17.43 49.94 44.99
N GLY A 353 -17.48 49.26 46.14
CA GLY A 353 -18.46 48.21 46.43
C GLY A 353 -17.91 46.89 46.98
N ASN A 354 -17.63 46.87 48.29
CA ASN A 354 -17.85 45.78 49.26
C ASN A 354 -18.84 44.66 48.81
N CYS A 355 -18.84 43.41 49.30
CA CYS A 355 -18.06 42.58 50.21
C CYS A 355 -18.72 41.18 50.14
N HIS A 356 -18.04 40.19 50.74
CA HIS A 356 -18.59 38.96 51.35
C HIS A 356 -18.76 37.69 50.50
N ASP A 357 -17.82 36.77 50.79
CA ASP A 357 -18.06 35.45 51.41
C ASP A 357 -19.14 34.54 50.81
N ALA A 358 -18.69 33.42 50.24
CA ALA A 358 -18.75 32.10 50.91
C ALA A 358 -18.69 30.95 49.89
N ARG A 359 -17.65 30.12 50.01
CA ARG A 359 -17.71 28.67 49.70
C ARG A 359 -18.16 27.95 50.99
N PRO A 360 -18.31 26.60 51.04
CA PRO A 360 -18.48 25.59 49.99
C PRO A 360 -19.69 24.67 50.28
N CYS A 361 -19.98 23.68 49.43
CA CYS A 361 -20.11 22.25 49.84
C CYS A 361 -20.55 21.31 48.70
N PHE A 362 -19.77 20.25 48.52
CA PHE A 362 -20.16 18.94 47.96
C PHE A 362 -21.07 18.19 48.98
N PRO A 363 -21.94 17.22 48.60
CA PRO A 363 -21.56 15.83 48.24
C PRO A 363 -22.43 15.20 47.10
N CYS A 364 -21.94 14.28 46.26
CA CYS A 364 -21.64 12.84 46.44
C CYS A 364 -22.86 11.88 46.51
N PHE A 365 -22.84 10.87 45.60
CA PHE A 365 -23.52 9.56 45.60
C PHE A 365 -25.05 9.44 45.43
N ARG A 366 -25.50 8.76 44.36
CA ARG A 366 -25.87 7.32 44.41
C ARG A 366 -26.26 6.73 43.04
N LYS A 367 -25.85 5.46 42.88
CA LYS A 367 -26.28 4.48 41.88
C LYS A 367 -27.72 4.01 42.15
N SER A 368 -28.46 3.69 41.10
CA SER A 368 -29.48 2.63 41.12
C SER A 368 -29.62 2.00 39.73
N ALA A 369 -29.98 0.72 39.75
CA ALA A 369 -29.83 -0.30 38.73
C ALA A 369 -31.20 -0.96 38.46
N PHE A 370 -31.43 -1.42 37.21
CA PHE A 370 -32.30 -2.55 36.77
C PHE A 370 -33.81 -2.50 37.18
N ALA A 371 -34.85 -2.89 36.42
CA ALA A 371 -35.05 -3.55 35.12
C ALA A 371 -36.58 -3.44 34.74
N PRO A 372 -37.24 -4.37 34.02
CA PRO A 372 -37.71 -4.18 32.64
C PRO A 372 -39.25 -4.27 32.46
N VAL A 373 -39.81 -3.82 31.32
CA VAL A 373 -41.21 -4.16 30.94
C VAL A 373 -41.38 -4.29 29.41
N HIS A 374 -41.81 -5.48 28.99
CA HIS A 374 -42.59 -5.80 27.78
C HIS A 374 -43.51 -6.99 28.18
N PRO A 375 -44.54 -7.41 27.41
CA PRO A 375 -45.16 -6.82 26.22
C PRO A 375 -46.72 -6.77 26.29
N ARG A 376 -47.40 -6.15 25.31
CA ARG A 376 -48.74 -6.58 24.87
C ARG A 376 -49.09 -6.04 23.47
N ALA A 377 -49.74 -6.90 22.70
CA ALA A 377 -50.18 -6.77 21.31
C ALA A 377 -51.58 -6.15 21.18
N ALA A 378 -51.92 -5.56 20.02
CA ALA A 378 -53.23 -5.67 19.35
C ALA A 378 -53.29 -4.95 17.98
N ALA A 379 -53.54 -5.74 16.93
CA ALA A 379 -54.46 -5.63 15.78
C ALA A 379 -54.86 -4.30 15.08
N LEU A 380 -54.97 -4.45 13.74
CA LEU A 380 -55.47 -3.60 12.64
C LEU A 380 -56.96 -3.17 12.74
N PRO A 381 -57.43 -2.24 11.87
CA PRO A 381 -58.15 -2.70 10.66
C PRO A 381 -57.83 -1.92 9.35
N GLY A 382 -58.23 -2.51 8.21
CA GLY A 382 -58.03 -2.04 6.83
C GLY A 382 -59.16 -1.15 6.22
N PRO A 383 -59.33 -1.10 4.88
CA PRO A 383 -59.41 0.15 4.09
C PRO A 383 -60.79 0.44 3.45
N PRO A 384 -60.88 1.42 2.52
CA PRO A 384 -61.56 1.09 1.27
C PRO A 384 -60.96 1.65 -0.05
N CYS A 385 -61.44 0.99 -1.10
CA CYS A 385 -61.34 1.07 -2.56
C CYS A 385 -61.44 2.44 -3.27
N GLY A 386 -60.96 2.48 -4.52
CA GLY A 386 -61.48 3.36 -5.58
C GLY A 386 -60.62 3.37 -6.86
N ALA A 387 -61.13 2.77 -7.94
CA ALA A 387 -60.41 2.42 -9.16
C ALA A 387 -60.59 3.38 -10.36
N ARG A 388 -59.88 3.03 -11.46
CA ARG A 388 -60.04 3.36 -12.90
C ARG A 388 -59.18 4.54 -13.41
N ALA A 389 -58.22 4.35 -14.33
CA ALA A 389 -58.16 3.73 -15.67
C ALA A 389 -58.08 4.83 -16.76
N ALA A 390 -57.04 4.80 -17.59
CA ALA A 390 -57.14 4.66 -19.06
C ALA A 390 -55.82 5.08 -19.75
N ALA A 391 -55.52 4.31 -20.80
CA ALA A 391 -54.37 4.41 -21.67
C ALA A 391 -54.42 5.59 -22.65
N GLY A 392 -53.28 5.94 -23.24
CA GLY A 392 -53.22 6.83 -24.41
C GLY A 392 -51.81 7.03 -24.94
N ARG A 393 -51.43 6.26 -25.96
CA ARG A 393 -50.28 6.49 -26.84
C ARG A 393 -50.38 7.86 -27.53
N ALA A 394 -49.25 8.51 -27.83
CA ALA A 394 -48.81 8.82 -29.20
C ALA A 394 -47.63 9.81 -29.23
N ALA A 395 -46.75 9.57 -30.19
CA ALA A 395 -45.59 10.36 -30.57
C ALA A 395 -45.94 11.69 -31.26
N ALA A 396 -44.97 12.61 -31.27
CA ALA A 396 -44.53 13.45 -32.40
C ALA A 396 -44.20 14.90 -31.99
N VAL A 397 -42.92 15.23 -32.11
CA VAL A 397 -42.34 16.55 -32.43
C VAL A 397 -42.54 16.74 -33.98
N PRO A 398 -42.60 17.93 -34.63
CA PRO A 398 -41.92 19.20 -34.34
C PRO A 398 -42.72 20.51 -34.61
N GLY A 399 -42.16 21.66 -34.21
CA GLY A 399 -42.48 22.91 -34.92
C GLY A 399 -42.26 24.21 -34.15
N ARG A 400 -41.12 24.87 -34.45
CA ARG A 400 -40.88 26.32 -34.56
C ARG A 400 -41.61 27.28 -33.58
N ASN A 401 -40.81 28.06 -32.85
CA ASN A 401 -41.08 29.51 -32.77
C ASN A 401 -39.79 30.33 -32.77
N ARG A 402 -39.83 31.41 -33.56
CA ARG A 402 -38.83 32.44 -33.78
C ARG A 402 -39.23 33.69 -33.00
N ALA A 403 -38.23 34.54 -32.75
CA ALA A 403 -38.28 35.92 -32.22
C ALA A 403 -38.54 36.05 -30.71
N GLY A 404 -37.76 36.79 -29.93
CA GLY A 404 -36.57 37.60 -30.20
C GLY A 404 -36.37 38.60 -29.06
N ARG A 405 -35.11 38.88 -28.68
CA ARG A 405 -34.59 40.22 -28.31
C ARG A 405 -33.17 40.15 -27.72
N ARG A 406 -32.27 40.88 -28.41
CA ARG A 406 -31.08 41.66 -27.96
C ARG A 406 -29.88 40.87 -27.41
N PHE A 407 -28.81 40.74 -28.21
CA PHE A 407 -27.68 41.68 -28.40
C PHE A 407 -26.75 41.82 -27.18
N LEU A 408 -25.62 41.11 -27.20
CA LEU A 408 -24.25 41.69 -27.22
C LEU A 408 -23.19 40.55 -27.26
N ASP A 409 -22.61 40.37 -28.45
CA ASP A 409 -21.27 39.79 -28.70
C ASP A 409 -20.19 40.71 -28.06
N ALA A 410 -18.92 40.38 -27.81
CA ALA A 410 -18.08 39.24 -28.12
C ALA A 410 -16.79 39.31 -27.27
N VAL A 411 -16.21 38.14 -27.02
CA VAL A 411 -14.78 37.76 -27.14
C VAL A 411 -13.70 38.84 -26.92
N GLY A 412 -12.93 38.70 -25.84
CA GLY A 412 -11.65 39.39 -25.62
C GLY A 412 -10.46 38.41 -25.60
N ARG A 413 -9.56 38.56 -26.57
CA ARG A 413 -8.21 37.96 -26.64
C ARG A 413 -7.14 39.02 -26.21
N PRO A 414 -5.86 38.65 -26.01
CA PRO A 414 -4.96 39.24 -25.00
C PRO A 414 -4.19 40.47 -25.45
N ALA A 415 -3.72 41.26 -24.48
CA ALA A 415 -2.91 42.46 -24.70
C ALA A 415 -1.40 42.14 -24.76
N ALA A 416 -0.73 42.79 -25.72
CA ALA A 416 0.71 42.79 -25.95
C ALA A 416 1.36 44.12 -25.53
N ILE A 417 2.67 44.03 -25.33
CA ILE A 417 3.68 45.03 -24.92
C ILE A 417 3.93 46.08 -26.01
N HIS A 418 4.18 47.37 -25.66
CA HIS A 418 5.17 48.26 -26.31
C HIS A 418 5.39 49.63 -25.58
N PRO A 419 6.36 50.53 -25.95
CA PRO A 419 7.44 50.96 -25.03
C PRO A 419 7.76 52.51 -24.96
N ARG A 420 8.84 52.84 -24.23
CA ARG A 420 9.79 54.00 -24.31
C ARG A 420 9.45 55.35 -23.64
N LEU A 421 10.38 55.81 -22.77
CA LEU A 421 11.03 57.15 -22.72
C LEU A 421 12.21 57.15 -21.70
N HIS A 422 13.38 57.70 -22.07
CA HIS A 422 14.64 57.92 -21.31
C HIS A 422 14.76 59.41 -20.85
N PRO A 423 15.88 60.02 -20.32
CA PRO A 423 17.19 59.57 -19.74
C PRO A 423 17.71 60.32 -18.45
N GLY A 424 18.85 59.87 -17.87
CA GLY A 424 19.89 60.64 -17.11
C GLY A 424 19.74 60.71 -15.57
N ALA A 425 20.74 60.82 -14.68
CA ALA A 425 22.23 60.80 -14.58
C ALA A 425 22.53 60.62 -13.04
N GLY A 426 23.57 59.98 -12.49
CA GLY A 426 25.01 60.28 -12.51
C GLY A 426 25.66 60.00 -11.12
N GLY A 427 26.97 59.70 -11.09
CA GLY A 427 27.88 59.68 -9.91
C GLY A 427 28.30 58.26 -9.44
N ALA A 428 29.53 57.72 -9.46
CA ALA A 428 30.96 58.11 -9.57
C ALA A 428 31.76 57.76 -8.29
N HIS A 429 32.98 57.22 -8.50
CA HIS A 429 34.11 56.95 -7.58
C HIS A 429 34.13 55.68 -6.71
N ARG A 430 35.27 55.10 -6.30
CA ARG A 430 36.62 54.78 -6.83
C ARG A 430 37.43 54.25 -5.62
N ARG A 431 38.27 53.21 -5.83
CA ARG A 431 39.44 52.77 -5.00
C ARG A 431 39.10 52.21 -3.60
N GLY A 432 39.84 51.29 -2.98
CA GLY A 432 41.12 50.63 -3.24
C GLY A 432 41.57 49.91 -1.94
N HIS A 433 42.36 48.85 -2.10
CA HIS A 433 42.82 47.84 -1.12
C HIS A 433 43.55 48.33 0.14
N HIS A 434 43.54 47.52 1.21
CA HIS A 434 44.72 47.25 2.05
C HIS A 434 44.70 45.83 2.68
N HIS A 435 45.92 45.25 2.74
CA HIS A 435 46.32 43.94 3.24
C HIS A 435 46.42 43.89 4.77
N HIS A 436 46.39 42.67 5.37
CA HIS A 436 47.31 42.31 6.44
C HIS A 436 47.68 40.81 6.43
N ARG A 437 48.99 40.55 6.52
CA ARG A 437 49.63 39.27 6.85
C ARG A 437 50.64 39.56 7.95
N HIS A 438 50.68 38.72 9.00
CA HIS A 438 51.88 38.15 9.67
C HIS A 438 51.50 37.60 11.06
N GLY A 439 51.83 36.31 11.33
CA GLY A 439 52.06 35.80 12.71
C GLY A 439 53.48 36.21 13.20
N PRO A 440 54.00 35.82 14.39
CA PRO A 440 53.82 34.56 15.14
C PRO A 440 53.85 34.67 16.72
N ARG A 441 53.81 33.52 17.44
CA ARG A 441 54.09 33.29 18.91
C ARG A 441 53.02 33.83 19.90
N ALA A 442 52.71 33.27 21.08
CA ALA A 442 53.11 32.08 21.85
C ALA A 442 52.03 31.74 22.93
N ARG A 443 52.10 30.49 23.40
CA ARG A 443 51.60 29.85 24.65
C ARG A 443 51.21 30.77 25.84
N LEU A 444 50.17 30.42 26.62
CA LEU A 444 50.24 29.75 27.95
C LEU A 444 48.88 29.68 28.67
N ARG A 445 48.77 28.70 29.58
CA ARG A 445 47.63 28.27 30.42
C ARG A 445 47.31 29.19 31.62
N ARG A 446 46.05 29.12 32.09
CA ARG A 446 45.52 28.85 33.47
C ARG A 446 44.27 29.72 33.73
N HIS A 447 43.07 29.11 33.77
CA HIS A 447 42.34 28.63 34.96
C HIS A 447 41.91 29.72 35.95
N VAL A 448 40.59 29.90 36.18
CA VAL A 448 39.91 29.77 37.49
C VAL A 448 38.38 29.59 37.30
N ARG A 449 37.89 28.47 37.87
CA ARG A 449 36.58 28.07 38.47
C ARG A 449 35.49 29.17 38.71
N ARG A 450 34.19 28.88 38.85
CA ARG A 450 33.50 27.83 39.64
C ARG A 450 31.98 27.84 39.35
N ILE A 451 31.35 26.68 39.16
CA ILE A 451 29.89 26.44 39.35
C ILE A 451 29.78 25.23 40.32
N PRO A 452 28.80 25.18 41.24
CA PRO A 452 28.90 24.45 42.51
C PRO A 452 28.75 22.92 42.41
N GLN A 453 29.22 22.23 43.47
CA GLN A 453 29.14 20.78 43.69
C GLN A 453 27.71 20.30 43.94
N ALA A 454 27.38 19.14 43.38
CA ALA A 454 26.16 18.39 43.69
C ALA A 454 26.40 17.47 44.91
N ASP A 455 25.43 17.52 45.82
CA ASP A 455 25.30 16.76 47.07
C ASP A 455 24.99 15.27 46.80
N PRO A 456 25.61 14.30 47.50
CA PRO A 456 25.36 12.89 47.27
C PRO A 456 24.27 12.41 48.24
N ASP A 457 22.98 12.55 47.88
CA ASP A 457 21.89 11.66 48.37
C ASP A 457 20.48 12.05 47.87
N ARG A 458 20.27 12.09 46.55
CA ARG A 458 18.92 11.92 45.97
C ARG A 458 18.95 11.08 44.71
N LEU A 459 18.44 9.85 44.82
CA LEU A 459 18.20 8.92 43.72
C LEU A 459 16.78 9.05 43.15
N ARG A 460 16.70 8.99 41.81
CA ARG A 460 15.74 8.30 40.90
C ARG A 460 15.45 9.16 39.66
N SER A 461 15.35 8.66 38.42
CA SER A 461 15.43 7.30 37.86
C SER A 461 15.64 7.36 36.33
N VAL A 462 16.84 7.07 35.82
CA VAL A 462 17.08 6.43 34.50
C VAL A 462 18.46 5.75 34.58
N HIS A 463 18.48 4.41 34.72
CA HIS A 463 19.73 3.64 34.61
C HIS A 463 20.02 3.31 33.14
N ARG A 464 21.28 3.56 32.76
CA ARG A 464 21.93 3.30 31.45
C ARG A 464 22.01 1.81 31.12
N LEU A 465 22.26 1.53 29.83
CA LEU A 465 23.29 0.56 29.42
C LEU A 465 24.02 1.02 28.13
N CYS A 466 25.36 1.12 28.23
CA CYS A 466 26.39 1.02 27.18
C CYS A 466 26.70 2.18 26.19
N GLY A 467 26.93 3.39 26.72
CA GLY A 467 28.02 4.32 26.33
C GLY A 467 28.62 4.35 24.91
N PHE A 468 27.92 4.90 23.91
CA PHE A 468 28.55 5.41 22.68
C PHE A 468 27.87 6.70 22.18
N GLU A 469 28.67 7.72 21.82
CA GLU A 469 28.24 8.93 21.11
C GLU A 469 28.40 8.75 19.60
N LEU A 470 27.29 8.59 18.87
CA LEU A 470 27.26 8.49 17.41
C LEU A 470 27.05 9.87 16.77
N LEU A 471 28.10 10.69 16.74
CA LEU A 471 28.15 11.89 15.88
C LEU A 471 29.49 12.21 15.16
N PRO A 472 30.62 11.49 15.36
CA PRO A 472 31.80 11.72 14.50
C PRO A 472 31.88 10.84 13.24
N VAL A 473 31.14 9.73 13.17
CA VAL A 473 31.34 8.70 12.12
C VAL A 473 30.59 9.02 10.81
N VAL A 474 29.43 9.67 10.89
CA VAL A 474 28.62 10.03 9.71
C VAL A 474 29.27 11.14 8.87
N LEU A 475 30.06 12.02 9.50
CA LEU A 475 30.72 13.14 8.81
C LEU A 475 32.04 12.76 8.09
N GLN A 476 32.64 11.61 8.39
CA GLN A 476 33.83 11.14 7.66
C GLN A 476 33.48 10.40 6.36
N LEU A 477 32.32 9.74 6.29
CA LEU A 477 31.86 9.00 5.10
C LEU A 477 31.47 9.91 3.92
N LEU A 478 30.99 11.14 4.20
CA LEU A 478 30.61 12.09 3.15
C LEU A 478 31.78 12.89 2.54
N ARG A 479 33.00 12.81 3.12
CA ARG A 479 34.18 13.53 2.60
C ARG A 479 35.16 12.69 1.77
N ARG A 480 34.99 11.37 1.67
CA ARG A 480 35.84 10.50 0.83
C ARG A 480 35.23 10.10 -0.52
N GLY A 481 33.97 10.44 -0.80
CA GLY A 481 33.32 10.18 -2.10
C GLY A 481 33.72 11.11 -3.25
N ARG A 482 34.64 12.07 -3.03
CA ARG A 482 35.19 12.96 -4.07
C ARG A 482 36.70 12.86 -4.11
N ARG A 483 37.20 11.73 -4.61
CA ARG A 483 38.50 11.55 -5.31
C ARG A 483 38.76 10.04 -5.36
N MET A 484 38.73 9.46 -6.56
CA MET A 484 39.81 8.66 -7.13
C MET A 484 39.35 8.03 -8.44
N SER A 485 40.05 8.40 -9.51
CA SER A 485 40.10 7.73 -10.79
C SER A 485 41.16 6.62 -10.75
N ALA A 486 41.00 5.63 -11.62
CA ALA A 486 41.96 4.61 -12.08
C ALA A 486 41.96 3.23 -11.35
N PRO A 487 42.31 2.14 -12.08
CA PRO A 487 41.82 0.78 -11.85
C PRO A 487 42.87 -0.21 -11.33
N ASP A 488 42.39 -1.45 -11.08
CA ASP A 488 43.09 -2.71 -10.78
C ASP A 488 43.71 -2.88 -9.39
N THR A 489 43.05 -3.70 -8.55
CA THR A 489 43.59 -4.93 -7.92
C THR A 489 42.62 -5.49 -6.86
N PHE A 490 42.56 -6.82 -6.76
CA PHE A 490 41.72 -7.66 -5.90
C PHE A 490 41.30 -7.05 -4.54
N VAL A 491 40.00 -7.12 -4.21
CA VAL A 491 39.49 -6.83 -2.87
C VAL A 491 39.50 -8.10 -2.02
N ALA A 492 40.41 -8.16 -1.05
CA ALA A 492 40.36 -9.07 0.09
C ALA A 492 39.18 -8.71 1.03
N GLY A 493 38.61 -9.73 1.66
CA GLY A 493 37.31 -9.73 2.34
C GLY A 493 37.00 -8.56 3.29
N PHE A 494 35.72 -8.19 3.32
CA PHE A 494 35.15 -7.27 4.29
C PHE A 494 34.79 -8.03 5.58
N GLU A 495 35.36 -7.63 6.72
CA GLU A 495 34.82 -7.99 8.04
C GLU A 495 33.83 -6.91 8.50
N VAL A 496 32.59 -7.32 8.75
CA VAL A 496 31.55 -6.47 9.37
C VAL A 496 31.51 -6.82 10.86
N PRO A 497 31.65 -5.85 11.79
CA PRO A 497 31.51 -6.14 13.21
C PRO A 497 30.03 -6.40 13.53
N LEU A 498 29.62 -7.66 13.46
CA LEU A 498 28.32 -8.12 13.95
C LEU A 498 28.33 -8.09 15.47
N HIS A 499 27.38 -7.34 16.03
CA HIS A 499 27.20 -7.24 17.48
C HIS A 499 26.91 -8.64 18.05
N ARG A 500 27.66 -9.08 19.08
CA ARG A 500 27.61 -10.45 19.65
C ARG A 500 26.20 -10.93 20.01
N SER A 501 25.30 -9.99 20.34
CA SER A 501 23.90 -10.23 20.66
C SER A 501 23.04 -10.71 19.47
N LEU A 502 23.49 -10.52 18.23
CA LEU A 502 22.82 -11.05 17.02
C LEU A 502 23.25 -12.47 16.67
N THR A 503 24.32 -12.97 17.30
CA THR A 503 24.89 -14.30 17.06
C THR A 503 24.75 -15.26 18.23
N GLU A 504 24.46 -14.77 19.45
CA GLU A 504 24.28 -15.62 20.63
C GLU A 504 22.85 -16.18 20.68
N PRO A 505 22.69 -17.52 20.84
CA PRO A 505 21.36 -18.13 20.96
C PRO A 505 20.65 -17.61 22.20
N ILE A 506 19.40 -17.18 22.05
CA ILE A 506 18.55 -16.73 23.17
C ILE A 506 18.37 -17.93 24.13
N LEU A 507 18.99 -17.85 25.31
CA LEU A 507 18.88 -18.88 26.34
C LEU A 507 17.67 -18.62 27.24
N LEU A 508 16.93 -19.69 27.57
CA LEU A 508 15.87 -19.69 28.57
C LEU A 508 16.34 -20.54 29.76
N GLY A 509 16.64 -19.90 30.89
CA GLY A 509 17.16 -20.60 32.07
C GLY A 509 18.48 -21.34 31.82
N GLY A 510 19.35 -20.80 30.96
CA GLY A 510 20.66 -21.38 30.61
C GLY A 510 20.66 -22.39 29.45
N ALA A 511 19.50 -22.84 28.97
CA ALA A 511 19.36 -23.75 27.83
C ALA A 511 18.89 -22.99 26.57
N PRO A 512 19.20 -23.44 25.34
CA PRO A 512 18.67 -22.82 24.13
C PRO A 512 17.14 -22.85 24.13
N ARG A 513 16.49 -21.72 23.82
CA ARG A 513 15.03 -21.56 23.91
C ARG A 513 14.25 -22.71 23.26
N THR A 514 14.67 -23.17 22.10
CA THR A 514 13.99 -24.26 21.38
C THR A 514 14.00 -25.58 22.17
N MET A 515 15.11 -25.92 22.82
CA MET A 515 15.22 -27.14 23.65
C MET A 515 14.47 -27.01 24.95
N ALA A 516 14.53 -25.85 25.60
CA ALA A 516 13.78 -25.60 26.83
C ALA A 516 12.28 -25.75 26.60
N ILE A 517 11.77 -25.24 25.47
CA ILE A 517 10.36 -25.39 25.08
C ILE A 517 10.05 -26.86 24.76
N ALA A 518 10.83 -27.51 23.89
CA ALA A 518 10.56 -28.90 23.48
C ALA A 518 10.60 -29.88 24.67
N ASN A 519 11.62 -29.79 25.53
CA ASN A 519 11.74 -30.61 26.73
C ASN A 519 10.61 -30.31 27.73
N GLY A 520 10.25 -29.03 27.90
CA GLY A 520 9.12 -28.63 28.73
C GLY A 520 7.78 -29.19 28.24
N THR A 521 7.53 -29.14 26.93
CA THR A 521 6.31 -29.70 26.33
C THR A 521 6.25 -31.22 26.47
N LEU A 522 7.37 -31.92 26.25
CA LEU A 522 7.44 -33.38 26.41
C LEU A 522 7.23 -33.80 27.86
N ALA A 523 7.88 -33.13 28.81
CA ALA A 523 7.71 -33.38 30.22
C ALA A 523 6.29 -33.10 30.70
N ALA A 524 5.64 -32.03 30.20
CA ALA A 524 4.24 -31.74 30.49
C ALA A 524 3.29 -32.81 29.90
N ALA A 525 3.57 -33.30 28.69
CA ALA A 525 2.79 -34.37 28.09
C ALA A 525 2.88 -35.68 28.90
N VAL A 526 4.06 -36.03 29.40
CA VAL A 526 4.24 -37.21 30.28
C VAL A 526 3.63 -36.97 31.66
N GLY A 527 3.90 -35.82 32.28
CA GLY A 527 3.50 -35.52 33.65
C GLY A 527 1.99 -35.28 33.80
N LEU A 528 1.42 -34.44 32.94
CA LEU A 528 -0.01 -34.08 32.98
C LEU A 528 -0.85 -34.97 32.06
N GLY A 529 -0.35 -35.24 30.85
CA GLY A 529 -1.11 -36.01 29.85
C GLY A 529 -1.25 -37.49 30.21
N LEU A 530 -0.15 -38.14 30.60
CA LEU A 530 -0.15 -39.56 31.03
C LEU A 530 -0.33 -39.73 32.55
N GLN A 531 -0.52 -38.64 33.30
CA GLN A 531 -0.62 -38.61 34.77
C GLN A 531 0.62 -39.17 35.51
N LEU A 532 1.76 -39.29 34.83
CA LEU A 532 3.02 -39.77 35.38
C LEU A 532 3.87 -38.59 35.87
N TRP A 533 3.42 -37.92 36.92
CA TRP A 533 4.02 -36.67 37.41
C TRP A 533 5.49 -36.81 37.84
N ILE A 534 5.85 -37.90 38.54
CA ILE A 534 7.24 -38.15 38.95
C ILE A 534 8.16 -38.34 37.71
N PRO A 535 7.86 -39.26 36.76
CA PRO A 535 8.62 -39.38 35.52
C PRO A 535 8.69 -38.08 34.70
N GLY A 536 7.59 -37.33 34.61
CA GLY A 536 7.56 -36.05 33.90
C GLY A 536 8.51 -35.01 34.49
N VAL A 537 8.53 -34.88 35.82
CA VAL A 537 9.45 -33.97 36.52
C VAL A 537 10.92 -34.41 36.36
N VAL A 538 11.20 -35.71 36.49
CA VAL A 538 12.56 -36.24 36.28
C VAL A 538 13.05 -35.96 34.86
N LEU A 539 12.20 -36.22 33.85
CA LEU A 539 12.50 -35.95 32.45
C LEU A 539 12.80 -34.46 32.22
N TRP A 540 12.00 -33.58 32.81
CA TRP A 540 12.21 -32.14 32.72
C TRP A 540 13.57 -31.72 33.30
N ILE A 541 13.88 -32.14 34.54
CA ILE A 541 15.12 -31.77 35.23
C ILE A 541 16.34 -32.29 34.47
N VAL A 542 16.32 -33.56 34.07
CA VAL A 542 17.46 -34.18 33.36
C VAL A 542 17.64 -33.54 32.00
N GLY A 543 16.57 -33.42 31.20
CA GLY A 543 16.64 -32.84 29.86
C GLY A 543 17.07 -31.37 29.88
N HIS A 544 16.58 -30.58 30.84
CA HIS A 544 16.96 -29.17 30.96
C HIS A 544 18.41 -29.03 31.43
N SER A 545 18.84 -29.84 32.39
CA SER A 545 20.24 -29.83 32.88
C SER A 545 21.23 -30.22 31.77
N LEU A 546 20.89 -31.22 30.95
CA LEU A 546 21.69 -31.60 29.78
C LEU A 546 21.74 -30.49 28.72
N ALA A 547 20.63 -29.80 28.47
CA ALA A 547 20.59 -28.70 27.53
C ALA A 547 21.40 -27.48 28.01
N VAL A 548 21.38 -27.18 29.31
CA VAL A 548 22.23 -26.15 29.94
C VAL A 548 23.70 -26.55 29.86
N TRP A 549 24.03 -27.81 30.15
CA TRP A 549 25.39 -28.32 30.07
C TRP A 549 25.92 -28.27 28.62
N GLY A 550 25.13 -28.74 27.66
CA GLY A 550 25.48 -28.69 26.22
C GLY A 550 25.74 -27.26 25.75
N ALA A 551 24.91 -26.30 26.18
CA ALA A 551 25.12 -24.88 25.86
C ALA A 551 26.39 -24.29 26.49
N ARG A 552 26.85 -24.82 27.63
CA ARG A 552 28.13 -24.41 28.25
C ARG A 552 29.34 -25.02 27.57
N VAL A 553 29.22 -26.27 27.10
CA VAL A 553 30.32 -27.00 26.46
C VAL A 553 30.54 -26.50 25.02
N ASP A 554 29.47 -26.28 24.27
CA ASP A 554 29.54 -25.75 22.91
C ASP A 554 28.30 -24.87 22.60
N PRO A 555 28.46 -23.54 22.46
CA PRO A 555 27.34 -22.65 22.13
C PRO A 555 26.67 -22.95 20.78
N GLN A 556 27.36 -23.65 19.86
CA GLN A 556 26.86 -24.00 18.53
C GLN A 556 26.32 -25.43 18.44
N PHE A 557 26.28 -26.19 19.54
CA PHE A 557 25.87 -27.61 19.53
C PHE A 557 24.51 -27.83 18.85
N MET A 558 23.59 -26.86 18.95
CA MET A 558 22.27 -26.94 18.32
C MET A 558 22.33 -26.89 16.79
N GLN A 559 23.24 -26.08 16.23
CA GLN A 559 23.42 -25.99 14.79
C GLN A 559 24.04 -27.28 14.24
N VAL A 560 24.93 -27.90 15.01
CA VAL A 560 25.55 -29.21 14.70
C VAL A 560 24.52 -30.34 14.81
N PHE A 561 23.73 -30.37 15.89
CA PHE A 561 22.67 -31.34 16.11
C PHE A 561 21.56 -31.24 15.05
N ALA A 562 21.12 -30.02 14.72
CA ALA A 562 20.14 -29.79 13.67
C ALA A 562 20.66 -30.23 12.29
N ARG A 563 21.95 -30.02 11.98
CA ARG A 563 22.57 -30.55 10.76
C ARG A 563 22.57 -32.08 10.73
N HIS A 564 22.89 -32.73 11.85
CA HIS A 564 22.88 -34.20 11.94
C HIS A 564 21.46 -34.79 11.78
N ILE A 565 20.43 -34.17 12.35
CA ILE A 565 19.04 -34.62 12.18
C ILE A 565 18.55 -34.39 10.74
N LYS A 566 18.93 -33.27 10.11
CA LYS A 566 18.51 -32.91 8.76
C LYS A 566 19.23 -33.73 7.67
N HIS A 567 20.37 -34.34 7.99
CA HIS A 567 21.12 -35.26 7.12
C HIS A 567 21.02 -36.72 7.60
N ARG A 568 19.79 -37.23 7.71
CA ARG A 568 19.52 -38.64 8.00
C ARG A 568 19.89 -39.72 6.94
N PRO A 569 20.38 -39.46 5.71
CA PRO A 569 20.76 -40.57 4.81
C PRO A 569 22.11 -41.25 5.13
N LEU A 570 22.83 -40.86 6.19
CA LEU A 570 24.20 -41.34 6.47
C LEU A 570 24.33 -42.24 7.72
N LEU A 571 23.22 -42.77 8.24
CA LEU A 571 23.23 -43.75 9.34
C LEU A 571 22.72 -45.15 8.93
N ASP A 572 22.68 -45.44 7.63
CA ASP A 572 22.65 -46.82 7.12
C ASP A 572 24.07 -47.23 6.73
N VAL A 573 24.82 -47.72 7.72
CA VAL A 573 25.92 -48.70 7.56
C VAL A 573 25.60 -49.88 8.46
#